data_AF-A0A258JI62-F1
#
_entry.id   AF-A0A258JI62-F1
#
_cell.length_a   1.000
_cell.length_b   1.000
_cell.length_c   1.000
_cell.angle_alpha   90.00
_cell.angle_beta   90.00
_cell.angle_gamma   90.00
#
_symmetry.space_group_name_H-M   'P 1'
#
loop_
_entity.id
_entity.type
_entity.pdbx_description
1 polymer ?
#
loop_
_entity_poly.entity_id
_entity_poly.type
_entity_poly.pdbx_seq_one_letter_code
_entity_poly.pdbx_strand_id
1 'polypeptide(L)'
;MKNIFNPIYRQDYLEGYSNGQNPYCEVKNDTYNSAFNDGFNAGRLDYESINGSLSSGIPKKIITEKILEEFLLAGLLGINIDTEGYTHFQISILLKWYQSGIEKYDPKQNTYLLDILEENGIDINHS
;
A
#
# COMPACT_ATOMS: atom_id res chain seq x y z
N MET A 1 -7.95 0.34 -26.67
CA MET A 1 -6.59 0.04 -26.19
C MET A 1 -5.89 1.36 -25.90
N LYS A 2 -5.51 1.62 -24.64
CA LYS A 2 -4.68 2.77 -24.27
C LYS A 2 -3.32 2.61 -24.98
N ASN A 3 -2.82 3.66 -25.63
CA ASN A 3 -1.62 3.59 -26.48
C ASN A 3 -0.34 3.60 -25.61
N ILE A 4 -0.19 2.59 -24.76
CA ILE A 4 0.91 2.46 -23.79
C ILE A 4 2.30 2.32 -24.44
N PHE A 5 2.34 2.06 -25.74
CA PHE A 5 3.57 2.03 -26.54
C PHE A 5 3.99 3.43 -27.01
N ASN A 6 3.12 4.44 -26.91
CA ASN A 6 3.48 5.83 -27.18
C ASN A 6 4.21 6.41 -25.94
N PRO A 7 5.48 6.83 -26.09
CA PRO A 7 6.26 7.38 -24.97
C PRO A 7 5.64 8.62 -24.33
N ILE A 8 5.04 9.50 -25.12
CA ILE A 8 4.42 10.75 -24.65
C ILE A 8 3.19 10.41 -23.81
N TYR A 9 2.29 9.56 -24.33
CA TYR A 9 1.13 9.09 -23.58
C TYR A 9 1.54 8.42 -22.27
N ARG A 10 2.58 7.58 -22.31
CA ARG A 10 3.08 6.90 -21.10
C ARG A 10 3.61 7.89 -20.07
N GLN A 11 4.36 8.90 -20.50
CA GLN A 11 4.90 9.92 -19.60
C GLN A 11 3.77 10.70 -18.91
N ASP A 12 2.80 11.19 -19.69
CA ASP A 12 1.67 11.96 -19.16
C ASP A 12 0.77 11.10 -18.25
N TYR A 13 0.60 9.82 -18.58
CA TYR A 13 -0.11 8.88 -17.72
C TYR A 13 0.58 8.69 -16.37
N LEU A 14 1.91 8.49 -16.35
CA LEU A 14 2.66 8.32 -15.10
C LEU A 14 2.67 9.60 -14.25
N GLU A 15 2.72 10.76 -14.91
CA GLU A 15 2.57 12.05 -14.24
C GLU A 15 1.19 12.16 -13.57
N GLY A 16 0.12 11.85 -14.29
CA GLY A 16 -1.23 11.82 -13.73
C GLY A 16 -1.37 10.83 -12.56
N TYR A 17 -0.85 9.61 -12.72
CA TYR A 17 -0.95 8.53 -11.74
C TYR A 17 -0.33 8.88 -10.38
N SER A 18 0.77 9.64 -10.39
CA SER A 18 1.48 10.06 -9.17
C SER A 18 0.96 11.37 -8.56
N ASN A 19 -0.05 12.00 -9.17
CA ASN A 19 -0.57 13.30 -8.75
C ASN A 19 -1.80 13.15 -7.85
N GLY A 20 -1.86 13.89 -6.75
CA GLY A 20 -2.97 13.89 -5.78
C GLY A 20 -3.90 15.11 -5.86
N GLN A 21 -3.74 15.99 -6.85
CA GLN A 21 -4.53 17.23 -7.01
C GLN A 21 -5.86 16.96 -7.71
N ASN A 22 -6.83 17.88 -7.61
CA ASN A 22 -8.04 17.79 -8.43
C ASN A 22 -7.68 18.10 -9.90
N PRO A 23 -7.79 17.13 -10.85
CA PRO A 23 -7.43 17.34 -12.25
C PRO A 23 -8.41 18.28 -12.96
N TYR A 24 -9.56 18.56 -12.33
CA TYR A 24 -10.58 19.48 -12.81
C TYR A 24 -10.51 20.86 -12.15
N CYS A 25 -9.57 21.09 -11.21
CA CYS A 25 -9.28 22.45 -10.76
C CYS A 25 -8.40 23.13 -11.82
N GLU A 26 -8.70 24.39 -12.13
CA GLU A 26 -7.89 25.23 -13.04
C GLU A 26 -6.50 25.49 -12.45
N VAL A 27 -5.60 24.52 -12.57
CA VAL A 27 -4.16 24.77 -12.45
C VAL A 27 -3.72 25.36 -13.79
N LYS A 28 -2.91 26.42 -13.75
CA LYS A 28 -2.53 27.31 -14.86
C LYS A 28 -1.83 26.68 -16.09
N ASN A 29 -1.93 25.38 -16.30
CA ASN A 29 -1.30 24.67 -17.42
C ASN A 29 -2.39 24.15 -18.37
N ASP A 30 -2.46 24.74 -19.56
CA ASP A 30 -3.48 24.58 -20.60
C ASP A 30 -3.60 23.17 -21.25
N THR A 31 -3.10 22.08 -20.66
CA THR A 31 -3.20 20.76 -21.33
C THR A 31 -3.11 19.57 -20.38
N TYR A 32 -4.19 19.24 -19.67
CA TYR A 32 -4.39 17.86 -19.20
C TYR A 32 -4.97 17.04 -20.35
N ASN A 33 -4.11 16.30 -21.04
CA ASN A 33 -4.55 15.39 -22.08
C ASN A 33 -5.20 14.12 -21.47
N SER A 34 -5.86 13.32 -22.30
CA SER A 34 -6.57 12.12 -21.85
C SER A 34 -5.69 11.13 -21.09
N ALA A 35 -4.38 11.08 -21.38
CA ALA A 35 -3.44 10.19 -20.72
C ALA A 35 -3.25 10.56 -19.25
N PHE A 36 -3.06 11.86 -18.97
CA PHE A 36 -2.96 12.37 -17.60
C PHE A 36 -4.22 12.04 -16.78
N ASN A 37 -5.41 12.32 -17.33
CA ASN A 37 -6.67 12.04 -16.66
C ASN A 37 -6.88 10.54 -16.42
N ASP A 38 -6.48 9.70 -17.37
CA ASP A 38 -6.49 8.25 -17.22
C ASP A 38 -5.57 7.78 -16.09
N GLY A 39 -4.36 8.33 -16.03
CA GLY A 39 -3.37 8.04 -14.99
C GLY A 39 -3.87 8.46 -13.61
N PHE A 40 -4.33 9.71 -13.50
CA PHE A 40 -4.88 10.27 -12.26
C PHE A 40 -6.04 9.43 -11.71
N ASN A 41 -7.00 9.06 -12.56
CA ASN A 41 -8.12 8.24 -12.14
C ASN A 41 -7.67 6.85 -11.66
N ALA A 42 -6.68 6.24 -12.33
CA ALA A 42 -6.13 4.96 -11.89
C ALA A 42 -5.42 5.08 -10.53
N GLY A 43 -4.55 6.08 -10.36
CA GLY A 43 -3.84 6.30 -9.08
C GLY A 43 -4.79 6.58 -7.92
N ARG A 44 -5.86 7.36 -8.16
CA ARG A 44 -6.93 7.58 -7.18
C ARG A 44 -7.65 6.28 -6.81
N LEU A 45 -8.04 5.47 -7.80
CA LEU A 45 -8.73 4.21 -7.55
C LEU A 45 -7.86 3.25 -6.74
N ASP A 46 -6.56 3.17 -7.06
CA ASP A 46 -5.61 2.34 -6.32
C ASP A 46 -5.48 2.82 -4.88
N TYR A 47 -5.32 4.13 -4.66
CA TYR A 47 -5.32 4.73 -3.33
C TYR A 47 -6.60 4.39 -2.56
N GLU A 48 -7.77 4.65 -3.13
CA GLU A 48 -9.07 4.48 -2.46
C GLU A 48 -9.39 2.99 -2.18
N SER A 49 -8.86 2.07 -2.99
CA SER A 49 -9.03 0.62 -2.78
C SER A 49 -8.40 0.12 -1.47
N ILE A 50 -7.40 0.84 -0.96
CA ILE A 50 -6.64 0.48 0.25
C ILE A 50 -6.97 1.45 1.40
N ASN A 51 -7.06 2.74 1.11
CA ASN A 51 -7.21 3.79 2.11
C ASN A 51 -8.65 4.24 2.35
N GLY A 52 -9.59 3.79 1.53
CA GLY A 52 -10.98 4.20 1.58
C GLY A 52 -11.24 5.46 0.75
N SER A 53 -12.52 5.78 0.54
CA SER A 53 -12.88 6.88 -0.36
C SER A 53 -12.46 8.24 0.20
N LEU A 54 -11.91 9.08 -0.68
CA LEU A 54 -11.60 10.49 -0.41
C LEU A 54 -12.85 11.30 -0.03
N SER A 55 -14.03 10.88 -0.48
CA SER A 55 -15.31 11.51 -0.12
C SER A 55 -15.63 11.38 1.38
N SER A 56 -15.07 10.36 2.03
CA SER A 56 -15.16 10.14 3.48
C SER A 56 -14.05 10.85 4.27
N GLY A 57 -13.22 11.66 3.61
CA GLY A 57 -12.05 12.31 4.18
C GLY A 57 -10.76 11.51 4.00
N ILE A 58 -9.62 12.16 4.28
CA ILE A 58 -8.30 11.53 4.23
C ILE A 58 -8.00 10.89 5.59
N PRO A 59 -7.71 9.58 5.66
CA PRO A 59 -7.34 8.91 6.90
C PRO A 59 -6.08 9.50 7.57
N LYS A 60 -5.96 9.35 8.89
CA LYS A 60 -4.79 9.81 9.66
C LYS A 60 -3.49 9.11 9.24
N LYS A 61 -3.57 7.82 8.93
CA LYS A 61 -2.45 7.02 8.39
C LYS A 61 -2.78 6.61 6.96
N ILE A 62 -1.81 6.71 6.06
CA ILE A 62 -1.93 6.21 4.69
C ILE A 62 -1.22 4.86 4.61
N ILE A 63 -1.95 3.83 4.21
CA ILE A 63 -1.39 2.52 3.90
C ILE A 63 -0.68 2.61 2.55
N THR A 64 0.55 2.11 2.54
CA THR A 64 1.39 1.90 1.36
C THR A 64 1.67 0.40 1.21
N GLU A 65 2.22 0.00 0.06
CA GLU A 65 2.67 -1.39 -0.15
C GLU A 65 3.60 -1.88 0.96
N LYS A 66 4.54 -1.02 1.40
CA LYS A 66 5.44 -1.32 2.51
C LYS A 66 4.69 -1.68 3.80
N ILE A 67 3.62 -0.95 4.14
CA ILE A 67 2.81 -1.26 5.33
C ILE A 67 2.07 -2.59 5.14
N LEU A 68 1.59 -2.90 3.94
CA LEU A 68 0.97 -4.20 3.65
C LEU A 68 1.97 -5.35 3.82
N GLU A 69 3.21 -5.17 3.37
CA GLU A 69 4.31 -6.12 3.55
C GLU A 69 4.69 -6.31 5.02
N GLU A 70 4.72 -5.22 5.82
CA GLU A 70 4.97 -5.29 7.26
C GLU A 70 3.89 -6.12 7.98
N PHE A 71 2.62 -5.96 7.61
CA PHE A 71 1.53 -6.75 8.18
C PHE A 71 1.58 -8.22 7.74
N LEU A 72 1.94 -8.49 6.48
CA LEU A 72 2.17 -9.84 6.00
C LEU A 72 3.29 -10.53 6.80
N LEU A 73 4.41 -9.82 7.01
CA LEU A 73 5.55 -10.32 7.76
C LEU A 73 5.19 -10.54 9.23
N ALA A 74 4.47 -9.62 9.85
CA ALA A 74 4.01 -9.80 11.22
C ALA A 74 3.14 -11.07 11.36
N GLY A 75 2.27 -11.34 10.37
CA GLY A 75 1.48 -12.57 10.33
C GLY A 75 2.33 -13.83 10.18
N LEU A 76 3.36 -13.79 9.32
CA LEU A 76 4.35 -14.86 9.19
C LEU A 76 5.13 -15.11 10.48
N LEU A 77 5.36 -14.08 11.29
CA LEU A 77 6.15 -14.18 12.52
C LEU A 77 5.30 -14.37 13.78
N GLY A 78 3.98 -14.32 13.66
CA GLY A 78 3.07 -14.36 14.82
C GLY A 78 3.20 -13.14 15.75
N ILE A 79 3.61 -11.99 15.22
CA ILE A 79 3.84 -10.76 15.98
C ILE A 79 2.55 -9.95 16.09
N ASN A 80 2.25 -9.46 17.29
CA ASN A 80 1.15 -8.52 17.50
C ASN A 80 1.41 -7.18 16.81
N ILE A 81 0.38 -6.67 16.14
CA ILE A 81 0.42 -5.45 15.33
C ILE A 81 -0.45 -4.37 15.96
N ASP A 82 0.10 -3.16 16.06
CA ASP A 82 -0.65 -1.98 16.47
C ASP A 82 -1.52 -1.48 15.31
N THR A 83 -2.81 -1.27 15.61
CA THR A 83 -3.80 -0.77 14.65
C THR A 83 -4.24 0.66 14.93
N GLU A 84 -3.64 1.33 15.93
CA GLU A 84 -4.00 2.69 16.30
C GLU A 84 -3.84 3.67 15.12
N GLY A 85 -4.88 4.47 14.89
CA GLY A 85 -4.88 5.52 13.88
C GLY A 85 -5.23 5.05 12.46
N TYR A 86 -5.44 3.75 12.24
CA TYR A 86 -6.09 3.26 11.03
C TYR A 86 -7.61 3.33 11.15
N THR A 87 -8.28 3.54 10.02
CA THR A 87 -9.74 3.46 9.95
C THR A 87 -10.21 2.00 9.97
N HIS A 88 -11.49 1.76 10.28
CA HIS A 88 -12.08 0.42 10.20
C HIS A 88 -11.93 -0.24 8.83
N PHE A 89 -12.05 0.55 7.75
CA PHE A 89 -11.83 0.06 6.38
C PHE A 89 -10.40 -0.41 6.20
N GLN A 90 -9.42 0.42 6.57
CA GLN A 90 -8.00 0.10 6.50
C GLN A 90 -7.64 -1.14 7.32
N ILE A 91 -8.17 -1.27 8.54
CA ILE A 91 -7.98 -2.46 9.39
C ILE A 91 -8.50 -3.71 8.69
N SER A 92 -9.65 -3.65 8.01
CA SER A 92 -10.19 -4.80 7.28
C SER A 92 -9.30 -5.26 6.11
N ILE A 93 -8.57 -4.34 5.48
CA ILE A 93 -7.60 -4.65 4.43
C ILE A 93 -6.33 -5.25 5.06
N LEU A 94 -5.78 -4.58 6.08
CA LEU A 94 -4.57 -5.00 6.78
C LEU A 94 -4.72 -6.40 7.40
N LEU A 95 -5.89 -6.72 7.94
CA LEU A 95 -6.19 -8.03 8.52
C LEU A 95 -6.08 -9.15 7.47
N LYS A 96 -6.50 -8.92 6.22
CA LYS A 96 -6.39 -9.92 5.15
C LYS A 96 -4.93 -10.22 4.82
N TRP A 97 -4.08 -9.19 4.82
CA TRP A 97 -2.64 -9.34 4.60
C TRP A 97 -1.96 -10.07 5.75
N TYR A 98 -2.29 -9.72 6.99
CA TYR A 98 -1.82 -10.43 8.18
C TYR A 98 -2.23 -11.90 8.18
N GLN A 99 -3.49 -12.21 7.91
CA GLN A 99 -3.99 -13.59 7.80
C GLN A 99 -3.30 -14.38 6.68
N SER A 100 -3.07 -13.74 5.53
CA SER A 100 -2.30 -14.35 4.44
C SER A 100 -0.87 -14.68 4.84
N GLY A 101 -0.29 -13.93 5.78
CA GLY A 101 1.01 -14.21 6.39
C GLY A 101 0.95 -15.46 7.27
N ILE A 102 -0.06 -15.55 8.15
CA ILE A 102 -0.30 -16.73 8.99
C ILE A 102 -0.50 -17.99 8.15
N GLU A 103 -1.28 -17.92 7.06
CA GLU A 103 -1.51 -19.08 6.19
C GLU A 103 -0.24 -19.56 5.49
N LYS A 104 0.70 -18.65 5.22
CA LYS A 104 2.00 -18.95 4.62
C LYS A 104 3.06 -19.33 5.66
N TYR A 105 2.68 -19.39 6.94
CA TYR A 105 3.58 -19.76 8.02
C TYR A 105 4.11 -21.19 7.83
N ASP A 106 5.43 -21.33 7.68
CA ASP A 106 6.14 -22.60 7.79
C ASP A 106 6.94 -22.63 9.08
N PRO A 107 6.56 -23.47 10.07
CA PRO A 107 7.28 -23.59 11.34
C PRO A 107 8.78 -23.88 11.17
N LYS A 108 9.18 -24.56 10.09
CA LYS A 108 10.58 -24.91 9.82
C LYS A 108 11.42 -23.70 9.41
N GLN A 109 10.82 -22.73 8.71
CA GLN A 109 11.50 -21.49 8.34
C GLN A 109 11.63 -20.52 9.52
N ASN A 110 10.69 -20.59 10.47
CA ASN A 110 10.76 -19.75 11.67
C ASN A 110 11.94 -20.15 12.57
N THR A 111 12.22 -21.46 12.72
CA THR A 111 13.39 -21.93 13.48
C THR A 111 14.69 -21.31 12.94
N TYR A 112 14.84 -21.29 11.61
CA TYR A 112 16.00 -20.67 10.96
C TYR A 112 16.14 -19.17 11.24
N LEU A 113 15.01 -18.43 11.28
CA LEU A 113 15.05 -17.01 11.63
C LEU A 113 15.39 -16.79 13.10
N LEU A 114 14.81 -17.59 14.01
CA LEU A 114 15.14 -17.55 15.44
C LEU A 114 16.63 -17.80 15.65
N ASP A 115 17.19 -18.80 14.98
CA ASP A 115 18.62 -19.12 15.03
C ASP A 115 19.48 -17.93 14.57
N ILE A 116 19.11 -17.26 13.47
CA ILE A 116 19.82 -16.06 12.99
C ILE A 116 19.69 -14.90 13.98
N LEU A 117 18.50 -14.66 14.53
CA LEU A 117 18.28 -13.56 15.46
C LEU A 117 19.08 -13.78 16.75
N GLU A 118 19.13 -15.02 17.23
CA GLU A 118 19.97 -15.44 18.37
C GLU A 118 21.47 -15.29 18.06
N GLU A 119 21.93 -15.71 16.88
CA GLU A 119 23.31 -15.51 16.41
C GLU A 119 23.70 -14.02 16.38
N ASN A 120 22.75 -13.13 16.10
CA ASN A 120 22.95 -11.68 16.09
C ASN A 120 22.68 -11.01 17.44
N GLY A 121 22.38 -11.78 18.50
CA GLY A 121 22.16 -11.28 19.86
C GLY A 121 20.85 -10.52 20.05
N ILE A 122 19.85 -10.74 19.18
CA ILE A 122 18.53 -10.12 19.27
C ILE A 122 17.60 -11.06 20.02
N ASP A 123 17.32 -10.71 21.28
CA ASP A 123 16.47 -11.49 22.17
C ASP A 123 14.98 -11.21 21.94
N ILE A 124 14.24 -12.23 21.52
CA ILE A 124 12.80 -12.14 21.24
C ILE A 124 12.03 -12.60 22.47
N ASN A 125 11.91 -11.72 23.47
CA ASN A 125 11.15 -12.03 24.68
C ASN A 125 9.66 -12.20 24.37
N HIS A 126 9.16 -13.42 24.49
CA HIS A 126 7.71 -13.71 24.47
C HIS A 126 7.05 -13.13 25.73
N SER A 127 6.16 -12.15 25.54
CA SER A 127 5.22 -11.66 26.57
C SER A 127 3.82 -12.20 26.30
#